data_AF-A0A1I5Q768-F1
#
_entry.id   AF-A0A1I5Q768-F1
#
_cell.length_a   1.000
_cell.length_b   1.000
_cell.length_c   1.000
_cell.angle_alpha   90.00
_cell.angle_beta   90.00
_cell.angle_gamma   90.00
#
_symmetry.space_group_name_H-M   'P 1'
#
loop_
_entity.id
_entity.type
_entity.pdbx_description
1 polymer ?
#
loop_
_entity_poly.entity_id
_entity_poly.type
_entity_poly.pdbx_seq_one_letter_code
_entity_poly.pdbx_strand_id
1 'polypeptide(L)'
;MKKLLIMCGTGVATSTVVTGKIKDWLKENGLDKEVTLYQSKVADEMNKIDDYDAVVTTTVVPDKIKSKVINGVPLLTGIGAEEVYDEIKRQLS
;
A
#
# COMPACT_ATOMS: atom_id res chain seq x y z
N MET A 1 -9.23 -13.45 -3.33
CA MET A 1 -8.94 -12.38 -2.34
C MET A 1 -7.50 -11.96 -2.56
N LYS A 2 -7.31 -10.74 -3.06
CA LYS A 2 -6.01 -10.12 -3.27
C LYS A 2 -5.49 -9.56 -1.95
N LYS A 3 -4.18 -9.57 -1.74
CA LYS A 3 -3.54 -9.08 -0.51
C LYS A 3 -2.76 -7.81 -0.80
N LEU A 4 -3.10 -6.74 -0.11
CA LEU A 4 -2.39 -5.47 -0.20
C LEU A 4 -1.67 -5.18 1.11
N LEU A 5 -0.35 -5.03 1.06
CA LEU A 5 0.48 -4.74 2.23
C LEU A 5 0.83 -3.25 2.27
N ILE A 6 0.71 -2.64 3.44
CA ILE A 6 1.11 -1.25 3.71
C ILE A 6 2.29 -1.28 4.68
N MET A 7 3.45 -0.87 4.20
CA MET A 7 4.68 -0.83 4.97
C MET A 7 5.02 0.59 5.43
N CYS A 8 5.27 0.76 6.72
CA CYS A 8 5.80 2.00 7.29
C CYS A 8 7.23 1.80 7.84
N GLY A 9 8.05 2.85 7.78
CA GLY A 9 9.43 2.81 8.27
C GLY A 9 9.55 3.01 9.78
N THR A 10 8.88 4.03 10.33
CA THR A 10 9.13 4.50 11.70
C THR A 10 7.90 4.92 12.50
N GLY A 11 6.68 4.81 11.96
CA GLY A 11 5.49 5.29 12.64
C GLY A 11 4.20 4.60 12.22
N VAL A 12 3.45 4.12 13.21
CA VAL A 12 2.10 3.56 13.02
C VAL A 12 1.13 4.64 12.52
N ALA A 13 1.33 5.88 12.94
CA ALA A 13 0.41 7.00 12.68
C ALA A 13 0.20 7.28 11.19
N THR A 14 1.27 7.36 10.39
CA THR A 14 1.16 7.66 8.95
C THR A 14 0.57 6.49 8.19
N SER A 15 0.90 5.25 8.56
CA SER A 15 0.29 4.06 7.96
C SER A 15 -1.22 3.96 8.24
N THR A 16 -1.70 4.32 9.43
CA THR A 16 -3.15 4.29 9.72
C THR A 16 -3.94 5.22 8.79
N VAL A 17 -3.40 6.41 8.49
CA VAL A 17 -4.02 7.37 7.56
C VAL A 17 -4.09 6.81 6.15
N VAL A 18 -3.00 6.21 5.66
CA VAL A 18 -2.94 5.60 4.32
C VAL A 18 -3.87 4.39 4.24
N THR A 19 -3.85 3.52 5.24
CA THR A 19 -4.75 2.35 5.31
C THR A 19 -6.21 2.78 5.29
N GLY A 20 -6.58 3.83 6.06
CA GLY A 20 -7.94 4.36 6.05
C GLY A 20 -8.36 4.85 4.66
N LYS A 21 -7.52 5.68 4.03
CA LYS A 21 -7.74 6.22 2.68
C LYS A 21 -7.91 5.12 1.61
N ILE A 22 -7.02 4.13 1.59
CA ILE A 22 -7.13 2.99 0.66
C ILE A 22 -8.40 2.19 0.95
N LYS A 23 -8.72 1.95 2.23
CA LYS A 23 -9.93 1.21 2.61
C LYS A 23 -11.21 1.91 2.16
N ASP A 24 -11.28 3.22 2.30
CA ASP A 24 -12.42 4.01 1.87
C ASP A 24 -12.53 3.99 0.35
N TRP A 25 -11.43 4.20 -0.37
CA TRP A 25 -11.39 4.09 -1.83
C TRP A 25 -11.81 2.70 -2.33
N LEU A 26 -11.35 1.62 -1.68
CA LEU A 26 -11.75 0.24 -1.99
C LEU A 26 -13.25 0.04 -1.81
N LYS A 27 -13.84 0.58 -0.74
CA LYS A 27 -15.29 0.52 -0.50
C LYS A 27 -16.08 1.29 -1.56
N GLU A 28 -15.62 2.49 -1.93
CA GLU A 28 -16.26 3.30 -2.98
C GLU A 28 -16.24 2.62 -4.34
N ASN A 29 -15.21 1.81 -4.61
CA ASN A 29 -15.08 1.02 -5.83
C ASN A 29 -15.69 -0.40 -5.74
N GLY A 30 -16.24 -0.79 -4.58
CA GLY A 30 -16.80 -2.13 -4.37
C GLY A 30 -15.75 -3.26 -4.29
N LEU A 31 -14.48 -2.92 -4.13
CA LEU A 31 -13.32 -3.83 -4.04
C LEU A 31 -13.00 -4.25 -2.61
N ASP A 32 -13.74 -3.75 -1.61
CA ASP A 32 -13.51 -4.02 -0.18
C ASP A 32 -13.62 -5.50 0.19
N LYS A 33 -14.39 -6.28 -0.59
CA LYS A 33 -14.53 -7.73 -0.42
C LYS A 33 -13.46 -8.53 -1.17
N GLU A 34 -12.80 -7.89 -2.13
CA GLU A 34 -11.80 -8.53 -2.99
C GLU A 34 -10.39 -8.35 -2.44
N VAL A 35 -10.14 -7.26 -1.71
CA VAL A 35 -8.81 -6.84 -1.24
C VAL A 35 -8.71 -6.89 0.28
N THR A 36 -7.72 -7.62 0.78
CA THR A 36 -7.37 -7.66 2.20
C THR A 36 -6.17 -6.76 2.47
N LEU A 37 -6.35 -5.77 3.36
CA LEU A 37 -5.30 -4.84 3.77
C LEU A 37 -4.48 -5.41 4.92
N TYR A 38 -3.16 -5.40 4.78
CA TYR A 38 -2.19 -5.75 5.80
C TYR A 38 -1.32 -4.55 6.12
N GLN A 39 -0.88 -4.43 7.37
CA GLN A 39 -0.01 -3.35 7.81
C GLN A 39 1.19 -3.95 8.53
N SER A 40 2.39 -3.55 8.15
CA SER A 40 3.61 -4.02 8.79
C SER A 40 4.76 -3.02 8.64
N LYS A 41 5.94 -3.41 9.13
CA LYS A 41 7.17 -2.65 8.96
C LYS A 41 7.93 -3.15 7.73
N VAL A 42 8.59 -2.23 7.04
CA VAL A 42 9.46 -2.58 5.89
C VAL A 42 10.51 -3.63 6.27
N ALA A 43 11.05 -3.54 7.48
CA ALA A 43 12.08 -4.46 7.96
C ALA A 43 11.57 -5.91 8.11
N ASP A 44 10.31 -6.09 8.52
CA ASP A 44 9.75 -7.39 8.85
C ASP A 44 9.18 -8.11 7.61
N GLU A 45 8.65 -7.35 6.65
CA GLU A 45 8.01 -7.89 5.44
C GLU A 45 8.89 -7.89 4.19
N MET A 46 10.14 -7.44 4.30
CA MET A 46 11.09 -7.38 3.18
C MET A 46 11.36 -8.73 2.49
N ASN A 47 11.10 -9.84 3.18
CA ASN A 47 11.27 -11.20 2.64
C ASN A 47 9.95 -11.85 2.19
N LYS A 48 8.82 -11.19 2.43
CA LYS A 48 7.46 -11.72 2.22
C LYS A 48 6.61 -10.85 1.29
N ILE A 49 7.14 -9.70 0.86
CA ILE A 49 6.57 -8.84 -0.18
C ILE A 49 6.12 -9.59 -1.45
N ASP A 50 6.73 -10.73 -1.76
CA ASP A 50 6.32 -11.60 -2.88
C ASP A 50 5.03 -12.39 -2.61
N ASP A 51 4.58 -12.50 -1.36
CA ASP A 51 3.32 -13.15 -0.97
C ASP A 51 2.10 -12.22 -1.12
N TYR A 52 2.33 -10.95 -1.46
CA TYR A 52 1.31 -9.92 -1.61
C TYR A 52 1.16 -9.51 -3.07
N ASP A 53 -0.08 -9.26 -3.50
CA ASP A 53 -0.38 -8.80 -4.86
C ASP A 53 0.04 -7.34 -5.06
N ALA A 54 -0.08 -6.52 -4.01
CA ALA A 54 0.31 -5.12 -4.05
C ALA A 54 0.98 -4.72 -2.73
N VAL A 55 2.02 -3.91 -2.81
CA VAL A 55 2.75 -3.41 -1.64
C VAL A 55 2.88 -1.90 -1.73
N VAL A 56 2.40 -1.19 -0.73
CA VAL A 56 2.47 0.27 -0.63
C VAL A 56 3.42 0.63 0.49
N THR A 57 4.32 1.59 0.25
CA THR A 57 5.25 2.07 1.27
C THR A 57 5.23 3.59 1.39
N THR A 58 5.29 4.10 2.61
CA THR A 58 5.40 5.54 2.90
C THR A 58 6.82 5.97 3.24
N THR A 59 7.81 5.10 2.99
CA THR A 59 9.21 5.36 3.32
C THR A 59 10.12 4.92 2.19
N VAL A 60 11.40 5.29 2.31
CA VAL A 60 12.43 4.84 1.38
C VAL A 60 12.68 3.36 1.60
N VAL A 61 12.54 2.58 0.54
CA VAL A 61 12.86 1.15 0.53
C VAL A 61 14.14 0.88 -0.25
N PRO A 62 14.83 -0.24 0.00
CA PRO A 62 15.97 -0.66 -0.80
C PRO A 62 15.61 -0.86 -2.28
N ASP A 63 16.52 -0.54 -3.20
CA ASP A 63 16.27 -0.65 -4.65
C ASP A 63 15.87 -2.06 -5.09
N LYS A 64 16.33 -3.11 -4.38
CA LYS A 64 15.93 -4.50 -4.61
C LYS A 64 14.42 -4.75 -4.58
N ILE A 65 13.66 -3.95 -3.83
CA ILE A 65 12.21 -4.10 -3.66
C ILE A 65 11.44 -2.91 -4.21
N LYS A 66 12.14 -1.86 -4.62
CA LYS A 66 11.57 -0.60 -5.11
C LYS A 66 10.69 -0.78 -6.34
N SER A 67 11.02 -1.74 -7.22
CA SER A 67 10.20 -2.09 -8.38
C SER A 67 8.92 -2.85 -8.04
N LYS A 68 8.84 -3.43 -6.83
CA LYS A 68 7.69 -4.20 -6.34
C LYS A 68 6.82 -3.44 -5.36
N VAL A 69 7.17 -2.19 -5.03
CA VAL A 69 6.41 -1.35 -4.12
C VAL A 69 5.89 -0.11 -4.81
N ILE A 70 4.74 0.36 -4.33
CA ILE A 70 4.08 1.58 -4.73
C ILE A 70 4.39 2.65 -3.69
N ASN A 71 4.76 3.85 -4.14
CA ASN A 71 5.00 4.96 -3.25
C ASN A 71 3.66 5.51 -2.73
N GLY A 72 3.38 5.31 -1.45
CA GLY A 72 2.20 5.79 -0.74
C GLY A 72 2.35 7.18 -0.12
N VAL A 73 3.51 7.84 -0.24
CA VAL A 73 3.69 9.22 0.24
C VAL A 73 2.65 10.20 -0.34
N PRO A 74 2.26 10.13 -1.64
CA PRO A 74 1.21 10.99 -2.20
C PRO A 74 -0.14 10.89 -1.48
N LEU A 75 -0.46 9.72 -0.89
CA LEU A 75 -1.70 9.52 -0.13
C LEU A 75 -1.72 10.34 1.17
N LEU A 76 -0.55 10.62 1.75
CA LEU A 76 -0.40 11.47 2.93
C LEU A 76 -0.56 12.94 2.59
N THR A 77 0.02 13.38 1.47
CA THR A 77 -0.02 14.78 1.03
C THR A 77 -1.34 15.14 0.33
N GLY A 78 -2.08 14.15 -0.18
CA GLY A 78 -3.32 14.34 -0.94
C GLY A 78 -3.10 14.73 -2.40
N ILE A 79 -1.92 15.24 -2.74
CA ILE A 79 -1.50 15.55 -4.11
C ILE A 79 -1.02 14.26 -4.78
N GLY A 80 -1.63 13.86 -5.90
CA GLY A 80 -1.26 12.64 -6.64
C GLY A 80 -1.78 11.33 -6.05
N ALA A 81 -2.77 11.40 -5.14
CA ALA A 81 -3.37 10.22 -4.53
C ALA A 81 -4.07 9.30 -5.54
N GLU A 82 -4.72 9.87 -6.56
CA GLU A 82 -5.41 9.12 -7.62
C GLU A 82 -4.46 8.23 -8.41
N GLU A 83 -3.28 8.74 -8.78
CA GLU A 83 -2.27 7.96 -9.51
C GLU A 83 -1.83 6.73 -8.71
N VAL A 84 -1.70 6.88 -7.39
CA VAL A 84 -1.37 5.76 -6.49
C VAL A 84 -2.50 4.73 -6.45
N TYR A 85 -3.76 5.17 -6.40
CA TYR A 85 -4.90 4.24 -6.43
C TYR A 85 -5.01 3.50 -7.76
N ASP A 86 -4.76 4.18 -8.87
CA ASP A 86 -4.73 3.55 -10.19
C ASP A 86 -3.60 2.52 -10.30
N GLU A 87 -2.42 2.82 -9.74
CA GLU A 87 -1.30 1.88 -9.67
C GLU A 87 -1.67 0.65 -8.83
N ILE A 88 -2.31 0.87 -7.67
CA ILE A 88 -2.82 -0.19 -6.80
C ILE A 88 -3.81 -1.05 -7.59
N LYS A 89 -4.76 -0.44 -8.30
CA LYS A 89 -5.76 -1.15 -9.11
C LYS A 89 -5.10 -1.99 -10.20
N ARG A 90 -4.09 -1.44 -10.90
CA ARG A 90 -3.33 -2.15 -11.93
C ARG A 90 -2.65 -3.41 -11.39
N GLN A 91 -2.07 -3.35 -10.19
CA GLN A 91 -1.44 -4.50 -9.54
C GLN A 91 -2.46 -5.53 -9.02
N LEU A 92 -3.64 -5.05 -8.58
CA LEU A 92 -4.70 -5.91 -8.06
C LEU A 92 -5.58 -6.54 -9.14
N SER A 93 -5.56 -6.03 -10.38
CA SER A 93 -6.34 -6.54 -11.51
C SER A 93 -5.93 -7.93 -12.00
#